data_AF-A0AAE9I6V6-F1
#
_entry.id   AF-A0AAE9I6V6-F1
#
_cell.length_a   1.000
_cell.length_b   1.000
_cell.length_c   1.000
_cell.angle_alpha   90.00
_cell.angle_beta   90.00
_cell.angle_gamma   90.00
#
_symmetry.space_group_name_H-M   'P 1'
#
loop_
_entity.id
_entity.type
_entity.pdbx_description
1 polymer ?
#
loop_
_entity_poly.entity_id
_entity_poly.type
_entity_poly.pdbx_seq_one_letter_code
_entity_poly.pdbx_strand_id
1 'polypeptide(L)' 'MPIDQAARHCGVSVGMLSKLENGKGVNLEHALRALDGLGLAMLVVPRAHAPWLEQAAAHTAKIGEDAARRQHAWLEE' A
#
# COMPACT_ATOMS: atom_id res chain seq x y z
N MET A 1 2.95 -12.32 -1.97
CA MET A 1 1.87 -12.97 -1.21
C MET A 1 0.81 -13.45 -2.19
N PRO A 2 0.46 -14.75 -2.22
CA PRO A 2 -0.67 -15.27 -3.01
C PRO A 2 -1.99 -14.55 -2.67
N ILE A 3 -2.87 -14.38 -3.65
CA ILE A 3 -4.11 -13.59 -3.49
C ILE A 3 -5.08 -14.17 -2.45
N ASP A 4 -5.08 -15.50 -2.28
CA ASP A 4 -5.83 -16.20 -1.24
C ASP A 4 -5.35 -15.85 0.17
N GLN A 5 -4.04 -15.77 0.36
CA GLN A 5 -3.46 -15.34 1.64
C GLN A 5 -3.74 -13.86 1.91
N ALA A 6 -3.60 -13.03 0.88
CA ALA A 6 -3.91 -11.60 0.96
C ALA A 6 -5.37 -11.35 1.33
N ALA A 7 -6.29 -12.04 0.66
CA ALA A 7 -7.72 -11.94 0.92
C ALA A 7 -8.08 -12.38 2.34
N ARG A 8 -7.49 -13.49 2.82
CA ARG A 8 -7.65 -13.95 4.21
C ARG A 8 -7.12 -12.95 5.21
N HIS A 9 -5.92 -12.40 4.97
CA HIS A 9 -5.30 -11.40 5.84
C HIS A 9 -6.15 -10.12 5.91
N CYS A 10 -6.72 -9.72 4.77
CA CYS A 10 -7.58 -8.54 4.66
C CYS A 10 -9.03 -8.79 5.10
N GLY A 11 -9.44 -10.01 5.46
CA GLY A 11 -10.83 -10.31 5.83
C GLY A 11 -11.83 -10.07 4.69
N VAL A 12 -11.43 -10.33 3.44
CA VAL A 12 -12.25 -10.14 2.22
C VAL A 12 -12.22 -11.38 1.35
N SER A 13 -13.12 -11.48 0.38
CA SER A 13 -13.10 -12.62 -0.57
C SER A 13 -12.04 -12.43 -1.66
N VAL A 14 -11.49 -13.55 -2.16
CA VAL A 14 -10.53 -13.54 -3.27
C VAL A 14 -11.10 -12.85 -4.51
N GLY A 15 -12.38 -13.07 -4.80
CA GLY A 15 -13.05 -12.42 -5.92
C GLY A 15 -13.23 -10.91 -5.74
N MET A 16 -13.41 -10.44 -4.50
CA MET A 16 -13.43 -9.00 -4.21
C MET A 16 -12.03 -8.40 -4.40
N LEU A 17 -11.01 -9.01 -3.82
CA LEU A 17 -9.63 -8.53 -3.93
C LEU A 17 -9.13 -8.55 -5.39
N SER A 18 -9.49 -9.59 -6.16
CA SER A 18 -9.20 -9.66 -7.59
C SER A 18 -9.89 -8.55 -8.38
N LYS A 19 -11.15 -8.22 -8.08
CA LYS A 19 -11.83 -7.06 -8.70
C LYS A 19 -11.09 -5.76 -8.40
N LEU A 20 -10.73 -5.53 -7.14
CA LEU A 20 -10.01 -4.33 -6.70
C LEU A 20 -8.65 -4.21 -7.40
N GLU A 21 -7.87 -5.30 -7.45
CA GLU A 21 -6.58 -5.39 -8.15
C GLU A 21 -6.71 -5.06 -9.64
N ASN A 22 -7.80 -5.50 -10.28
CA ASN A 22 -8.05 -5.29 -11.71
C ASN A 22 -8.83 -3.98 -11.99
N GLY A 23 -8.90 -3.05 -11.03
CA GLY A 23 -9.54 -1.75 -11.21
C GLY A 23 -11.06 -1.81 -11.41
N LYS A 24 -11.69 -2.94 -11.11
CA LYS A 24 -13.15 -3.08 -11.18
C LYS A 24 -13.79 -2.47 -9.94
N GLY A 25 -15.01 -1.94 -10.11
CA GLY A 25 -15.76 -1.33 -9.01
C GLY A 25 -15.99 -2.30 -7.84
N VAL A 26 -15.68 -1.84 -6.64
CA VAL A 26 -15.98 -2.49 -5.36
C VAL A 26 -16.58 -1.46 -4.41
N ASN A 27 -17.36 -1.90 -3.41
CA ASN A 27 -17.85 -0.99 -2.38
C ASN A 27 -16.66 -0.40 -1.60
N LEU A 28 -16.78 0.88 -1.23
CA LEU A 28 -15.74 1.59 -0.48
C LEU A 28 -15.38 0.88 0.84
N GLU A 29 -16.36 0.33 1.56
CA GLU A 29 -16.12 -0.45 2.78
C GLU A 29 -15.12 -1.58 2.57
N HIS A 30 -15.23 -2.30 1.44
CA HIS A 30 -14.34 -3.41 1.12
C HIS A 30 -12.93 -2.94 0.77
N ALA A 31 -12.82 -1.80 0.08
CA ALA A 31 -11.53 -1.19 -0.21
C ALA A 31 -10.84 -0.72 1.08
N LEU A 32 -11.58 -0.08 1.99
CA LEU A 32 -11.06 0.36 3.28
C LEU A 32 -10.62 -0.82 4.16
N ARG A 33 -11.38 -1.92 4.18
CA ARG A 33 -10.98 -3.15 4.88
C ARG A 33 -9.70 -3.77 4.31
N ALA A 34 -9.54 -3.75 2.99
CA ALA A 34 -8.31 -4.22 2.35
C ALA A 34 -7.10 -3.34 2.70
N LEU A 35 -7.28 -2.02 2.75
CA LEU A 35 -6.21 -1.10 3.18
C LEU A 35 -5.80 -1.35 4.63
N ASP A 36 -6.78 -1.47 5.54
CA ASP A 36 -6.54 -1.76 6.96
C ASP A 36 -5.78 -3.09 7.15
N GLY A 37 -6.22 -4.13 6.45
CA GLY A 37 -5.54 -5.43 6.44
C GLY A 37 -4.11 -5.39 5.89
N LEU A 38 -3.77 -4.41 5.04
CA LEU A 38 -2.41 -4.22 4.52
C LEU A 38 -1.58 -3.23 5.35
N GLY A 39 -2.13 -2.67 6.42
CA GLY A 39 -1.49 -1.61 7.21
C GLY A 39 -1.37 -0.28 6.45
N LEU A 40 -2.25 -0.03 5.48
CA LEU A 40 -2.26 1.17 4.65
C LEU A 40 -3.32 2.17 5.14
N ALA A 41 -3.04 3.46 4.96
CA ALA A 41 -3.98 4.55 5.23
C ALA A 41 -4.38 5.26 3.94
N MET A 42 -5.67 5.65 3.83
CA MET A 42 -6.16 6.50 2.74
C MET A 42 -6.20 7.96 3.19
N LEU A 43 -5.59 8.84 2.41
CA LEU A 43 -5.64 10.29 2.63
C LEU A 43 -6.57 10.95 1.60
N VAL A 44 -7.54 11.74 2.10
CA VAL A 44 -8.42 12.55 1.25
C VAL A 44 -8.02 14.01 1.38
N VAL A 45 -7.59 14.61 0.28
CA VAL A 45 -7.04 15.97 0.22
C VAL A 45 -7.63 16.78 -0.94
N PRO A 46 -7.57 18.12 -0.89
CA PRO A 46 -7.76 18.94 -2.08
C PRO A 46 -6.83 18.52 -3.21
N ARG A 47 -7.35 18.41 -4.43
CA ARG A 47 -6.56 17.97 -5.61
C ARG A 47 -5.32 18.82 -5.86
N ALA A 48 -5.39 20.11 -5.57
CA ALA A 48 -4.25 21.03 -5.69
C ALA A 48 -3.05 20.63 -4.81
N HIS A 49 -3.29 19.88 -3.72
CA HIS A 49 -2.24 19.45 -2.79
C HIS A 49 -1.67 18.07 -3.11
N ALA A 50 -2.31 17.29 -4.00
CA ALA A 50 -1.87 15.93 -4.30
C ALA A 50 -0.41 15.85 -4.80
N PRO A 51 0.05 16.70 -5.74
CA PRO A 51 1.43 16.62 -6.22
C PRO A 51 2.48 16.85 -5.12
N TRP A 52 2.18 17.72 -4.15
CA TRP A 52 3.08 17.99 -3.03
C TRP A 52 3.17 16.80 -2.07
N LEU A 53 2.03 16.17 -1.76
CA LEU A 53 1.97 14.99 -0.90
C LEU A 53 2.64 13.77 -1.56
N GLU A 54 2.45 13.58 -2.86
CA GLU A 54 3.13 12.54 -3.64
C GLU A 54 4.66 12.72 -3.60
N GLN A 55 5.16 13.97 -3.73
CA GLN A 55 6.58 14.27 -3.59
C GLN A 55 7.12 13.97 -2.19
N ALA A 56 6.39 14.37 -1.15
CA ALA A 56 6.77 14.09 0.24
C ALA A 56 6.83 12.58 0.54
N ALA A 57 5.86 11.81 0.03
CA ALA A 57 5.85 10.36 0.14
C ALA A 57 7.03 9.72 -0.61
N ALA A 58 7.30 10.15 -1.84
CA ALA A 58 8.41 9.64 -2.65
C ALA A 58 9.78 9.92 -2.02
N HIS A 59 9.97 11.11 -1.43
CA HIS A 59 11.19 11.46 -0.72
C HIS A 59 11.42 10.55 0.50
N THR A 60 10.37 10.34 1.29
CA THR A 60 10.42 9.46 2.48
C THR A 60 10.74 8.02 2.10
N ALA A 61 10.15 7.50 1.01
CA ALA A 61 10.42 6.17 0.50
C ALA A 61 11.90 5.98 0.11
N LYS A 62 12.51 6.96 -0.58
CA LYS A 62 13.93 6.92 -0.96
C LYS A 62 14.85 6.89 0.26
N ILE A 63 14.57 7.69 1.28
CA ILE A 63 15.34 7.67 2.54
C ILE A 63 15.31 6.28 3.17
N GLY A 64 14.14 5.64 3.20
CA GLY A 64 13.98 4.29 3.71
C GLY A 64 14.79 3.26 2.90
N GLU A 65 14.75 3.34 1.58
CA GLU A 65 15.53 2.47 0.69
C GLU A 65 17.04 2.62 0.90
N ASP A 66 17.53 3.85 1.01
CA ASP A 66 18.94 4.13 1.27
C ASP A 66 19.39 3.63 2.64
N ALA A 67 18.53 3.74 3.65
CA ALA A 67 18.79 3.18 4.98
C ALA A 67 18.89 1.66 4.93
N ALA A 68 17.96 0.98 4.25
CA ALA A 68 17.99 -0.48 4.08
C ALA A 68 19.25 -0.95 3.34
N ARG A 69 19.65 -0.26 2.27
CA ARG A 69 20.88 -0.59 1.52
C ARG A 69 22.13 -0.49 2.39
N ARG A 70 22.27 0.56 3.20
CA ARG A 70 23.41 0.71 4.12
C ARG A 70 23.45 -0.38 5.16
N GLN A 71 22.29 -0.82 5.65
CA GLN A 71 22.17 -1.85 6.67
C GLN A 71 22.54 -3.25 6.13
N HIS A 72 22.16 -3.55 4.89
CA HIS A 72 22.60 -4.75 4.20
C HIS A 72 24.11 -4.76 3.93
N ALA A 73 24.70 -3.63 3.52
CA ALA A 73 26.15 -3.52 3.33
C ALA A 73 26.95 -3.80 4.62
N TRP A 74 26.43 -3.37 5.77
CA TRP A 74 27.05 -3.63 7.09
C TRP A 74 26.96 -5.08 7.58
N LEU A 75 26.04 -5.89 7.04
CA LEU A 75 25.88 -7.30 7.44
C LEU A 75 26.75 -8.26 6.59
N GLU A 76 27.36 -7.77 5.52
CA GLU A 76 28.21 -8.54 4.61
C GLU A 76 29.73 -8.32 4.86
N GLU A 77 30.10 -7.52 5.86
CA GLU A 77 31.48 -7.32 6.38
C GLU A 77 31.71 -8.11 7.69
#